data_AF-A0AAV5YP19-F1
#
_entry.id   AF-A0AAV5YP19-F1
#
_cell.length_a   1.000
_cell.length_b   1.000
_cell.length_c   1.000
_cell.angle_alpha   90.00
_cell.angle_beta   90.00
_cell.angle_gamma   90.00
#
_symmetry.space_group_name_H-M   'P 1'
#
loop_
_entity.id
_entity.type
_entity.pdbx_description
1 polymer ?
#
loop_
_entity_poly.entity_id
_entity_poly.type
_entity_poly.pdbx_seq_one_letter_code
_entity_poly.pdbx_strand_id
1 'polypeptide(L)'
;PPPPGVQVVSAAAPSSAGGDAVALGTLVNGAPWAIVVYLNQNPDAPGAQPLTILFPANNLQLAFRPGQYRLVARPTGAAPGSLPAVTWSRQVEIDPRVRGFKLTFNEADFK
;
A
#
# COMPACT_ATOMS: atom_id res chain seq x y z
N PRO A 1 20.29 -2.33 5.03
CA PRO A 1 19.82 -3.16 3.89
C PRO A 1 18.42 -3.72 4.23
N PRO A 2 17.54 -3.97 3.24
CA PRO A 2 16.25 -4.62 3.47
C PRO A 2 16.45 -6.07 3.97
N PRO A 3 15.55 -6.60 4.81
CA PRO A 3 15.55 -8.01 5.20
C PRO A 3 15.42 -8.94 3.98
N PRO A 4 16.00 -10.15 4.01
CA PRO A 4 15.85 -11.13 2.95
C PRO A 4 14.37 -11.45 2.67
N GLY A 5 14.00 -11.54 1.39
CA GLY A 5 12.63 -11.88 0.98
C GLY A 5 11.62 -10.72 1.04
N VAL A 6 11.99 -9.54 1.56
CA VAL A 6 11.13 -8.35 1.57
C VAL A 6 11.32 -7.57 0.27
N GLN A 7 10.22 -7.36 -0.46
CA GLN A 7 10.22 -6.55 -1.66
C GLN A 7 10.51 -5.08 -1.33
N VAL A 8 11.45 -4.48 -2.06
CA VAL A 8 11.75 -3.04 -1.99
C VAL A 8 10.88 -2.30 -2.99
N VAL A 9 10.26 -1.20 -2.55
CA VAL A 9 9.40 -0.35 -3.38
C VAL A 9 9.93 1.07 -3.48
N SER A 10 9.83 1.65 -4.66
CA SER A 10 10.33 3.00 -4.96
C SER A 10 9.24 4.06 -4.80
N ALA A 11 9.60 5.22 -4.27
CA ALA A 11 8.72 6.37 -4.12
C ALA A 11 8.34 6.97 -5.47
N ALA A 12 7.16 7.58 -5.57
CA ALA A 12 6.76 8.38 -6.72
C ALA A 12 7.62 9.65 -6.81
N ALA A 13 7.92 10.25 -5.65
CA ALA A 13 8.88 11.35 -5.51
C ALA A 13 9.93 10.96 -4.45
N PRO A 14 11.12 10.49 -4.87
CA PRO A 14 12.19 10.09 -3.96
C PRO A 14 12.72 11.27 -3.12
N SER A 15 13.10 11.01 -1.88
CA SER A 15 13.81 11.99 -1.05
C SER A 15 15.30 12.00 -1.39
N SER A 16 15.87 13.19 -1.59
CA SER A 16 17.30 13.40 -1.81
C SER A 16 18.15 13.16 -0.55
N ALA A 17 17.54 13.17 0.64
CA ALA A 17 18.22 13.01 1.92
C ALA A 17 18.36 11.54 2.38
N GLY A 18 17.86 10.58 1.58
CA GLY A 18 17.55 9.23 2.05
C GLY A 18 18.65 8.15 1.96
N GLY A 19 19.66 8.33 1.10
CA GLY A 19 20.65 7.27 0.81
C GLY A 19 20.01 5.91 0.49
N ASP A 20 20.70 4.80 0.82
CA ASP A 20 20.18 3.42 0.69
C ASP A 20 19.38 2.93 1.91
N ALA A 21 18.95 3.85 2.78
CA ALA A 21 18.09 3.48 3.89
C ALA A 21 16.72 3.03 3.38
N VAL A 22 16.09 2.09 4.09
CA VAL A 22 14.72 1.65 3.83
C VAL A 22 13.93 1.59 5.14
N ALA A 23 12.65 1.94 5.08
CA ALA A 23 11.69 1.78 6.17
C ALA A 23 10.83 0.54 5.93
N LEU A 24 10.64 -0.30 6.94
CA LEU A 24 9.75 -1.47 6.82
C LEU A 24 8.30 -1.08 7.08
N GLY A 25 7.47 -1.16 6.05
CA GLY A 25 6.04 -0.93 6.14
C GLY A 25 5.27 -2.24 6.16
N THR A 26 4.36 -2.40 7.12
CA THR A 26 3.40 -3.52 7.14
C THR A 26 2.03 -3.02 6.73
N LEU A 27 1.53 -3.53 5.61
CA LEU A 27 0.19 -3.29 5.11
C LEU A 27 -0.74 -4.39 5.64
N VAL A 28 -1.85 -4.03 6.29
CA VAL A 28 -2.78 -4.99 6.91
C VAL A 28 -4.19 -4.77 6.37
N ASN A 29 -4.83 -5.82 5.88
CA ASN A 29 -6.23 -5.76 5.52
C ASN A 29 -7.11 -6.04 6.76
N GLY A 30 -7.73 -4.98 7.28
CA GLY A 30 -8.70 -5.06 8.37
C GLY A 30 -10.15 -5.10 7.89
N ALA A 31 -10.40 -5.06 6.57
CA ALA A 31 -11.74 -5.17 6.00
C ALA A 31 -12.16 -6.65 5.86
N PRO A 32 -13.48 -6.95 5.86
CA PRO A 32 -13.98 -8.32 5.74
C PRO A 32 -13.91 -8.89 4.31
N TRP A 33 -13.45 -8.11 3.32
CA TRP A 33 -13.28 -8.52 1.92
C TRP A 33 -11.82 -8.40 1.47
N ALA A 34 -11.46 -9.08 0.38
CA ALA A 34 -10.14 -8.91 -0.24
C ALA A 34 -10.00 -7.51 -0.84
N ILE A 35 -8.79 -6.95 -0.82
CA ILE A 35 -8.50 -5.65 -1.41
C ILE A 35 -7.40 -5.76 -2.46
N VAL A 36 -7.56 -5.08 -3.59
CA VAL A 36 -6.49 -4.84 -4.55
C VAL A 36 -5.75 -3.58 -4.13
N VAL A 37 -4.44 -3.67 -3.90
CA VAL A 37 -3.61 -2.54 -3.50
C VAL A 37 -2.79 -2.06 -4.69
N TYR A 38 -2.79 -0.76 -4.93
CA TYR A 38 -1.99 -0.07 -5.93
C TYR A 38 -1.02 0.87 -5.22
N LEU A 39 0.21 0.93 -5.74
CA LEU A 39 1.25 1.82 -5.24
C LEU A 39 1.69 2.76 -6.36
N ASN A 40 1.60 4.06 -6.09
CA ASN A 40 1.95 5.15 -7.01
C ASN A 40 1.19 5.13 -8.35
N GLN A 41 0.13 4.33 -8.44
CA GLN A 41 -0.69 4.18 -9.64
C GLN A 41 -2.14 4.56 -9.35
N ASN A 42 -2.78 5.13 -10.37
CA ASN A 42 -4.22 5.36 -10.35
C ASN A 42 -4.94 4.11 -10.88
N PRO A 43 -5.77 3.42 -10.09
CA PRO A 43 -6.46 2.22 -10.57
C PRO A 43 -7.43 2.46 -11.73
N ASP A 44 -7.87 3.70 -11.98
CA ASP A 44 -8.70 4.06 -13.14
C ASP A 44 -7.87 4.38 -14.40
N ALA A 45 -6.54 4.46 -14.29
CA ALA A 45 -5.70 4.68 -15.44
C ALA A 45 -5.61 3.39 -16.30
N PRO A 46 -5.69 3.49 -17.64
CA PRO A 46 -5.43 2.36 -18.52
C PRO A 46 -4.07 1.71 -18.23
N GLY A 47 -4.06 0.39 -18.05
CA GLY A 47 -2.84 -0.37 -17.80
C GLY A 47 -2.32 -0.30 -16.35
N ALA A 48 -3.07 0.27 -15.41
CA ALA A 48 -2.69 0.27 -14.00
C ALA A 48 -2.50 -1.17 -13.46
N GLN A 49 -1.30 -1.44 -12.95
CA GLN A 49 -0.92 -2.73 -12.39
C GLN A 49 -1.07 -2.70 -10.87
N PRO A 50 -1.78 -3.68 -10.29
CA PRO A 50 -1.84 -3.81 -8.85
C PRO A 50 -0.47 -4.19 -8.29
N LEU A 51 -0.14 -3.66 -7.12
CA LEU A 51 1.00 -4.14 -6.36
C LEU A 51 0.74 -5.57 -5.85
N THR A 52 -0.45 -5.79 -5.29
CA THR A 52 -0.85 -7.07 -4.71
C THR A 52 -2.37 -7.15 -4.52
N ILE A 53 -2.86 -8.35 -4.21
CA ILE A 53 -4.17 -8.59 -3.62
C ILE A 53 -3.96 -9.03 -2.18
N LEU A 54 -4.61 -8.36 -1.23
CA LEU A 54 -4.52 -8.64 0.19
C LEU A 54 -5.85 -9.20 0.70
N PHE A 55 -5.87 -10.47 1.08
CA PHE A 55 -7.05 -11.14 1.63
C PHE A 55 -7.39 -10.64 3.05
N PRO A 56 -8.64 -10.82 3.53
CA PRO A 56 -9.03 -10.43 4.87
C PRO A 56 -8.09 -10.98 5.94
N ALA A 57 -7.81 -10.18 6.98
CA ALA A 57 -6.90 -10.51 8.09
C ALA A 57 -5.43 -10.81 7.72
N ASN A 58 -5.07 -10.74 6.42
CA ASN A 58 -3.69 -10.90 5.98
C ASN A 58 -2.92 -9.58 6.05
N ASN A 59 -1.59 -9.73 6.05
CA ASN A 59 -0.66 -8.63 5.99
C ASN A 59 0.44 -8.88 4.96
N LEU A 60 1.05 -7.78 4.48
CA LEU A 60 2.18 -7.78 3.57
C LEU A 60 3.24 -6.82 4.11
N GLN A 61 4.48 -7.28 4.20
CA GLN A 61 5.61 -6.44 4.57
C GLN A 61 6.38 -6.01 3.32
N LEU A 62 6.74 -4.72 3.25
CA LEU A 62 7.48 -4.10 2.16
C LEU A 62 8.57 -3.19 2.72
N ALA A 63 9.64 -3.00 1.97
CA ALA A 63 10.71 -2.06 2.28
C ALA A 63 10.56 -0.80 1.41
N PHE A 64 10.26 0.33 2.04
CA PHE A 64 10.04 1.61 1.37
C PHE A 64 11.33 2.42 1.36
N ARG A 65 11.75 2.86 0.18
CA ARG A 65 12.77 3.92 0.08
C ARG A 65 12.20 5.26 0.56
N PRO A 66 13.02 6.19 1.06
CA PRO A 66 12.51 7.49 1.50
C PRO A 66 11.91 8.31 0.36
N GLY A 67 10.80 9.00 0.65
CA GLY A 67 10.07 9.81 -0.33
C GLY A 67 8.55 9.71 -0.19
N GLN A 68 7.85 10.26 -1.18
CA GLN A 68 6.40 10.31 -1.21
C GLN A 68 5.80 9.15 -2.00
N TYR A 69 4.76 8.56 -1.43
CA TYR A 69 3.99 7.45 -1.98
C TYR A 69 2.52 7.77 -2.02
N ARG A 70 1.82 7.17 -2.98
CA ARG A 70 0.35 7.13 -3.00
C ARG A 70 -0.09 5.67 -2.95
N LEU A 71 -0.78 5.30 -1.88
CA LEU A 71 -1.40 3.98 -1.76
C LEU A 71 -2.88 4.11 -2.06
N VAL A 72 -3.39 3.21 -2.88
CA VAL A 72 -4.81 3.14 -3.24
C VAL A 72 -5.27 1.70 -3.04
N ALA A 73 -6.41 1.49 -2.42
CA ALA A 73 -6.98 0.16 -2.23
C ALA A 73 -8.43 0.10 -2.72
N ARG A 74 -8.78 -1.00 -3.40
CA ARG A 74 -10.13 -1.27 -3.90
C ARG A 74 -10.66 -2.59 -3.37
N PRO A 75 -11.90 -2.64 -2.85
CA PRO A 75 -12.57 -3.89 -2.54
C PRO A 75 -12.63 -4.83 -3.76
N THR A 76 -12.45 -6.14 -3.55
CA THR A 76 -12.56 -7.16 -4.60
C THR A 76 -12.95 -8.53 -4.03
N GLY A 77 -13.25 -9.47 -4.92
CA GLY A 77 -13.40 -10.89 -4.58
C GLY A 77 -14.71 -11.26 -3.88
N ALA A 78 -15.71 -10.38 -3.86
CA ALA A 78 -17.06 -10.71 -3.38
C ALA A 78 -18.10 -10.58 -4.51
N ALA A 79 -19.33 -11.00 -4.22
CA ALA A 79 -20.42 -11.02 -5.19
C ALA A 79 -20.70 -9.61 -5.78
N PRO A 80 -21.12 -9.50 -7.06
CA PRO A 80 -21.51 -8.23 -7.66
C PRO A 80 -22.53 -7.49 -6.78
N GLY A 81 -22.31 -6.20 -6.52
CA GLY A 81 -23.18 -5.37 -5.68
C GLY A 81 -23.00 -5.53 -4.17
N SER A 82 -22.14 -6.45 -3.70
CA SER A 82 -21.86 -6.64 -2.25
C SER A 82 -20.65 -5.86 -1.74
N LEU A 83 -19.84 -5.29 -2.64
CA LEU A 83 -18.66 -4.52 -2.30
C LEU A 83 -18.95 -3.02 -2.34
N PRO A 84 -18.33 -2.22 -1.44
CA PRO A 84 -18.36 -0.78 -1.60
C PRO A 84 -17.72 -0.39 -2.94
N ALA A 85 -18.37 0.50 -3.68
CA ALA A 85 -17.83 1.08 -4.90
C ALA A 85 -16.68 2.08 -4.64
N VAL A 86 -16.37 2.33 -3.36
CA VAL A 86 -15.42 3.34 -2.93
C VAL A 86 -13.98 2.86 -3.04
N THR A 87 -13.10 3.78 -3.39
CA THR A 87 -11.66 3.58 -3.39
C THR A 87 -11.04 4.25 -2.16
N TRP A 88 -10.32 3.49 -1.34
CA TRP A 88 -9.47 4.05 -0.30
C TRP A 88 -8.21 4.64 -0.93
N SER A 89 -7.79 5.83 -0.51
CA SER A 89 -6.56 6.46 -1.02
C SER A 89 -5.87 7.26 0.07
N ARG A 90 -4.54 7.14 0.14
CA ARG A 90 -3.72 7.91 1.08
C ARG A 90 -2.36 8.25 0.49
N GLN A 91 -1.94 9.49 0.73
CA GLN A 91 -0.55 9.89 0.55
C GLN A 91 0.25 9.58 1.81
N VAL A 92 1.42 9.00 1.63
CA VAL A 92 2.34 8.64 2.71
C VAL A 92 3.71 9.21 2.37
N GLU A 93 4.28 9.97 3.29
CA GLU A 93 5.67 10.40 3.22
C GLU A 93 6.52 9.53 4.15
N ILE A 94 7.56 8.92 3.58
CA ILE A 94 8.51 8.11 4.31
C ILE A 94 9.76 8.95 4.55
N ASP A 95 9.88 9.45 5.77
CA ASP A 95 11.07 10.17 6.24
C ASP A 95 12.26 9.19 6.33
N PRO A 96 13.47 9.56 5.87
CA PRO A 96 14.68 8.76 5.99
C PRO A 96 15.01 8.24 7.40
N ARG A 97 14.51 8.89 8.45
CA ARG A 97 14.73 8.57 9.86
C ARG A 97 13.76 7.50 10.37
N VAL A 98 12.65 7.27 9.68
CA VAL A 98 11.67 6.25 10.06
C VAL A 98 12.23 4.86 9.74
N ARG A 99 12.19 3.96 10.72
CA ARG A 99 12.65 2.58 10.55
C ARG A 99 11.52 1.63 10.15
N GLY A 100 10.29 1.96 10.49
CA GLY A 100 9.12 1.20 10.04
C GLY A 100 7.80 1.83 10.45
N PHE A 101 6.73 1.30 9.88
CA PHE A 101 5.37 1.75 10.10
C PHE A 101 4.36 0.64 9.81
N LYS A 102 3.13 0.83 10.28
CA LYS A 102 1.99 -0.05 9.98
C LYS A 102 0.86 0.77 9.39
N LEU A 103 0.28 0.27 8.31
CA LEU A 103 -0.91 0.81 7.69
C LEU A 103 -2.00 -0.26 7.71
N THR A 104 -3.17 0.07 8.25
CA THR A 104 -4.32 -0.83 8.26
C THR A 104 -5.42 -0.24 7.40
N PHE A 105 -5.94 -1.04 6.48
CA PHE A 105 -7.12 -0.70 5.68
C PHE A 105 -8.35 -1.18 6.45
N ASN A 106 -9.02 -0.30 7.17
CA ASN A 106 -10.22 -0.66 7.92
C ASN A 106 -11.44 -0.55 7.00
N GLU A 107 -12.47 -1.35 7.27
CA GLU A 107 -13.76 -1.26 6.59
C GLU A 107 -14.30 0.18 6.57
N ALA A 108 -14.20 0.88 7.70
CA ALA A 108 -14.69 2.25 7.86
C ALA A 108 -13.97 3.27 6.97
N ASP A 109 -12.80 2.95 6.43
CA ASP A 109 -12.03 3.85 5.58
C ASP A 109 -12.45 3.77 4.09
N PHE A 110 -13.28 2.80 3.70
CA PHE A 110 -13.85 2.68 2.36
C PHE A 110 -15.21 3.40 2.26
N LYS A 111 -15.21 4.73 2.39
CA LYS A 111 -16.40 5.61 2.35
C LYS A 111 -16.28 6.76 1.37
#